data_AF-F4N7H4-F1
#
_entry.id   AF-F4N7H4-F1
#
_cell.length_a   1.000
_cell.length_b   1.000
_cell.length_c   1.000
_cell.angle_alpha   90.00
_cell.angle_beta   90.00
_cell.angle_gamma   90.00
#
_symmetry.space_group_name_H-M   'P 1'
#
loop_
_entity.id
_entity.type
_entity.pdbx_description
1 polymer ?
#
loop_
_entity_poly.entity_id
_entity_poly.type
_entity_poly.pdbx_seq_one_letter_code
_entity_poly.pdbx_strand_id
1 'polypeptide(L)'
;MKLYNLKDHNEQVSFAQAIKQGLGKQQGLFFPLELPEFELTEIDKLLDLDFVTRSSRILSAFIGNEIAPEVLTKRVQAAFEFPAPVAQVENDIAALELFHGPTLAFKDFGARFMAQMLAEVAGDQPVTILTATSGDTGAAVAHAFYGLKNVRVVILYPRGKISPLQEKLFCTLGGNIHTVAIEGDFDACQALVKQAFDDEELKQALSLNSANSINISRLLAQICYYFEAVAQLPQDARNQLVISVPSGNFGDLTAGLLAKSLGLPVKRFIAATNANDTVPRFLVNGQWQPKPTVATLSNAMDVSQPNNWPRVEELYRRKIWQLKELGHGAVSDDITKDTMRELAELGYISEPHAAIAYRVLRDQLQDGEFGVFIATAHPAKFKEV
;
A
#
# COMPACT_ATOMS: atom_id res chain seq x y z
N MET A 1 11.21 17.42 5.07
CA MET A 1 11.23 16.67 3.80
C MET A 1 11.01 17.63 2.63
N LYS A 2 11.53 17.30 1.45
CA LYS A 2 11.07 17.89 0.20
C LYS A 2 10.56 16.80 -0.72
N LEU A 3 9.48 17.09 -1.43
CA LEU A 3 8.84 16.23 -2.42
C LEU A 3 8.75 16.99 -3.73
N TYR A 4 8.82 16.30 -4.86
CA TYR A 4 8.57 16.90 -6.18
C TYR A 4 7.48 16.12 -6.92
N ASN A 5 6.75 16.80 -7.78
CA ASN A 5 5.75 16.19 -8.65
C ASN A 5 6.45 15.46 -9.83
N LEU A 6 6.14 14.19 -10.04
CA LEU A 6 6.67 13.39 -11.16
C LEU A 6 6.31 13.92 -12.56
N LYS A 7 5.29 14.78 -12.68
CA LYS A 7 4.91 15.43 -13.94
C LYS A 7 5.48 16.85 -14.11
N ASP A 8 5.95 17.47 -13.04
CA ASP A 8 6.58 18.79 -13.04
C ASP A 8 7.59 18.87 -11.88
N HIS A 9 8.87 18.62 -12.18
CA HIS A 9 9.92 18.60 -11.17
C HIS A 9 10.17 19.97 -10.49
N ASN A 10 9.64 21.06 -11.05
CA ASN A 10 9.71 22.38 -10.42
C ASN A 10 8.63 22.56 -9.34
N GLU A 11 7.54 21.79 -9.38
CA GLU A 11 6.56 21.76 -8.30
C GLU A 11 7.13 20.95 -7.14
N GLN A 12 7.62 21.66 -6.12
CA GLN A 12 8.12 21.08 -4.89
C GLN A 12 7.28 21.49 -3.70
N VAL A 13 7.08 20.54 -2.79
CA VAL A 13 6.28 20.72 -1.58
C VAL A 13 6.96 20.07 -0.38
N SER A 14 6.66 20.57 0.83
CA SER A 14 7.03 19.92 2.08
C SER A 14 6.17 18.69 2.35
N PHE A 15 6.53 17.88 3.36
CA PHE A 15 5.69 16.76 3.79
C PHE A 15 4.30 17.23 4.25
N ALA A 16 4.24 18.27 5.08
CA ALA A 16 2.97 18.83 5.56
C ALA A 16 2.08 19.34 4.42
N GLN A 17 2.67 19.99 3.40
CA GLN A 17 1.94 20.42 2.20
C GLN A 17 1.43 19.22 1.40
N ALA A 18 2.26 18.21 1.14
CA ALA A 18 1.86 17.03 0.39
C ALA A 18 0.75 16.21 1.06
N ILE A 19 0.74 16.12 2.39
CA ILE A 19 -0.35 15.45 3.12
C ILE A 19 -1.67 16.18 2.92
N LYS A 20 -1.67 17.52 2.98
CA LYS A 20 -2.88 18.34 2.82
C LYS A 20 -3.37 18.38 1.37
N GLN A 21 -2.44 18.44 0.42
CA GLN A 21 -2.75 18.58 -1.00
C GLN A 21 -3.10 17.25 -1.67
N GLY A 22 -2.45 16.15 -1.27
CA GLY A 22 -2.63 14.82 -1.85
C GLY A 22 -1.99 14.66 -3.25
N LEU A 23 -2.47 15.41 -4.25
CA LEU A 23 -2.00 15.38 -5.64
C LEU A 23 -1.30 16.67 -6.04
N GLY A 24 -0.20 16.54 -6.79
CA GLY A 24 0.40 17.65 -7.50
C GLY A 24 -0.44 18.09 -8.70
N LYS A 25 -0.02 19.18 -9.35
CA LYS A 25 -0.64 19.64 -10.61
C LYS A 25 -0.68 18.53 -11.65
N GLN A 26 -1.67 18.61 -12.55
CA GLN A 26 -1.88 17.64 -13.63
C GLN A 26 -2.08 16.20 -13.11
N GLN A 27 -2.64 16.05 -11.90
CA GLN A 27 -2.80 14.78 -11.20
C GLN A 27 -1.47 14.02 -11.00
N GLY A 28 -0.36 14.77 -10.89
CA GLY A 28 0.95 14.19 -10.73
C GLY A 28 1.21 13.73 -9.29
N LEU A 29 1.92 12.61 -9.13
CA LEU A 29 2.23 12.08 -7.82
C LEU A 29 3.49 12.75 -7.25
N PHE A 30 3.47 13.02 -5.95
CA PHE A 30 4.65 13.47 -5.23
C PHE A 30 5.62 12.31 -4.96
N PHE A 31 6.92 12.56 -5.11
CA PHE A 31 8.02 11.61 -4.84
C PHE A 31 9.11 12.27 -3.98
N PRO A 32 9.77 11.54 -3.05
CA PRO A 32 10.84 12.08 -2.20
C PRO A 32 11.98 12.71 -3.01
N LEU A 33 12.28 13.98 -2.78
CA LEU A 33 13.43 14.65 -3.42
C LEU A 33 14.74 13.99 -3.01
N GLU A 34 14.87 13.62 -1.74
CA GLU A 34 15.99 12.87 -1.20
C GLU A 34 15.52 11.44 -0.89
N LEU A 35 16.37 10.47 -1.22
CA LEU A 35 16.18 9.07 -0.85
C LEU A 35 17.21 8.77 0.24
N PRO A 36 16.82 8.82 1.53
CA PRO A 36 17.74 8.52 2.61
C PRO A 36 18.25 7.08 2.51
N GLU A 37 19.44 6.85 3.06
CA GLU A 37 20.07 5.54 3.15
C GLU A 37 20.63 5.37 4.56
N PHE A 38 20.41 4.21 5.17
CA PHE A 38 21.03 3.84 6.43
C PHE A 38 22.29 3.02 6.14
N GLU A 39 23.28 3.15 7.00
CA GLU A 39 24.44 2.27 6.98
C GLU A 39 24.02 0.85 7.41
N LEU A 40 24.72 -0.19 6.92
CA LEU A 40 24.38 -1.59 7.26
C LEU A 40 24.32 -1.83 8.78
N THR A 41 25.27 -1.24 9.52
CA THR A 41 25.29 -1.34 11.00
C THR A 41 24.13 -0.63 11.69
N GLU A 42 23.50 0.35 11.03
CA GLU A 42 22.28 1.00 11.52
C GLU A 42 21.05 0.16 11.20
N ILE A 43 21.01 -0.51 10.05
CA ILE A 43 19.94 -1.46 9.69
C ILE A 43 19.85 -2.57 10.75
N ASP A 44 20.95 -3.20 11.13
CA ASP A 44 20.94 -4.25 12.16
C ASP A 44 20.36 -3.73 13.48
N LYS A 45 20.81 -2.55 13.93
CA LYS A 45 20.27 -1.91 15.15
C LYS A 45 18.80 -1.57 15.02
N LEU A 46 18.34 -1.13 13.84
CA LEU A 46 16.92 -0.86 13.60
C LEU A 46 16.10 -2.13 13.74
N LEU A 47 16.56 -3.25 13.18
CA LEU A 47 15.84 -4.53 13.23
C LEU A 47 15.70 -5.07 14.67
N ASP A 48 16.61 -4.71 15.58
CA ASP A 48 16.54 -5.08 17.00
C ASP A 48 15.53 -4.25 17.83
N LEU A 49 15.07 -3.10 17.32
CA LEU A 49 14.09 -2.26 18.01
C LEU A 49 12.68 -2.85 17.94
N ASP A 50 11.78 -2.42 18.82
CA ASP A 50 10.35 -2.72 18.68
C ASP A 50 9.75 -2.03 17.43
N PHE A 51 8.62 -2.56 16.95
CA PHE A 51 8.00 -2.11 15.71
C PHE A 51 7.68 -0.61 15.67
N VAL A 52 7.19 -0.03 16.77
CA VAL A 52 6.81 1.41 16.82
C VAL A 52 8.04 2.29 16.81
N THR A 53 9.04 1.99 17.63
CA THR A 53 10.29 2.76 17.68
C THR A 53 11.02 2.67 16.34
N ARG A 54 11.11 1.47 15.75
CA ARG A 54 11.71 1.25 14.43
C ARG A 54 10.99 2.05 13.34
N SER A 55 9.67 1.94 13.29
CA SER A 55 8.83 2.69 12.34
C SER A 55 9.03 4.20 12.45
N SER A 56 9.13 4.70 13.68
CA SER A 56 9.34 6.13 13.95
C SER A 56 10.69 6.61 13.40
N ARG A 57 11.76 5.81 13.53
CA ARG A 57 13.08 6.11 12.94
C ARG A 57 13.05 6.10 11.41
N ILE A 58 12.43 5.08 10.81
CA ILE A 58 12.28 4.96 9.35
C ILE A 58 11.54 6.17 8.77
N LEU A 59 10.40 6.53 9.38
CA LEU A 59 9.59 7.66 8.93
C LEU A 59 10.32 9.00 9.15
N SER A 60 11.03 9.14 10.27
CA SER A 60 11.84 10.34 10.56
C SER A 60 12.93 10.58 9.52
N ALA A 61 13.51 9.53 8.93
CA ALA A 61 14.54 9.67 7.90
C ALA A 61 14.00 10.38 6.63
N PHE A 62 12.72 10.19 6.29
CA PHE A 62 12.08 10.93 5.20
C PHE A 62 11.56 12.29 5.65
N ILE A 63 10.82 12.33 6.76
CA ILE A 63 10.12 13.54 7.22
C ILE A 63 11.13 14.63 7.62
N GLY A 64 12.28 14.24 8.17
CA GLY A 64 13.28 15.16 8.70
C GLY A 64 12.72 15.99 9.85
N ASN A 65 13.10 17.26 9.92
CA ASN A 65 12.77 18.14 11.05
C ASN A 65 11.36 18.78 10.97
N GLU A 66 10.51 18.37 10.02
CA GLU A 66 9.14 18.93 9.91
C GLU A 66 8.23 18.51 11.08
N ILE A 67 8.47 17.34 11.68
CA ILE A 67 7.73 16.83 12.83
C ILE A 67 8.77 16.39 13.87
N ALA A 68 8.60 16.85 15.11
CA ALA A 68 9.51 16.47 16.20
C ALA A 68 9.49 14.93 16.41
N PRO A 69 10.65 14.27 16.61
CA PRO A 69 10.72 12.81 16.74
C PRO A 69 9.80 12.23 17.82
N GLU A 70 9.63 12.93 18.95
CA GLU A 70 8.77 12.51 20.06
C GLU A 70 7.29 12.58 19.68
N VAL A 71 6.92 13.58 18.88
CA VAL A 71 5.56 13.71 18.33
C VAL A 71 5.31 12.61 17.32
N LEU A 72 6.23 12.40 16.37
CA LEU A 72 6.13 11.33 15.38
C LEU A 72 5.97 9.96 16.05
N THR A 73 6.75 9.67 17.09
CA THR A 73 6.66 8.41 17.84
C THR A 73 5.28 8.21 18.46
N LYS A 74 4.72 9.24 19.11
CA LYS A 74 3.35 9.16 19.66
C LYS A 74 2.30 8.92 18.58
N ARG A 75 2.45 9.54 17.41
CA ARG A 75 1.54 9.40 16.28
C ARG A 75 1.63 8.02 15.64
N VAL A 76 2.83 7.46 15.51
CA VAL A 76 3.05 6.08 15.05
C VAL A 76 2.47 5.08 16.06
N GLN A 77 2.69 5.27 17.36
CA GLN A 77 2.12 4.42 18.41
C GLN A 77 0.59 4.36 18.34
N ALA A 78 -0.08 5.50 18.10
CA ALA A 78 -1.53 5.55 17.95
C ALA A 78 -2.02 4.97 16.60
N ALA A 79 -1.19 5.01 15.56
CA ALA A 79 -1.54 4.44 14.27
C ALA A 79 -1.38 2.91 14.25
N PHE A 80 -0.27 2.40 14.76
CA PHE A 80 0.17 1.01 14.68
C PHE A 80 -0.12 0.27 15.99
N GLU A 81 -1.40 0.26 16.39
CA GLU A 81 -1.88 -0.40 17.61
C GLU A 81 -2.05 -1.93 17.45
N PHE A 82 -1.49 -2.49 16.38
CA PHE A 82 -1.62 -3.89 15.99
C PHE A 82 -0.33 -4.40 15.34
N PRO A 83 -0.04 -5.71 15.42
CA PRO A 83 1.19 -6.29 14.90
C PRO A 83 1.13 -6.51 13.37
N ALA A 84 2.29 -6.87 12.81
CA ALA A 84 2.43 -7.40 11.45
C ALA A 84 3.25 -8.71 11.51
N PRO A 85 2.70 -9.81 12.04
CA PRO A 85 3.46 -11.03 12.27
C PRO A 85 3.82 -11.74 10.96
N VAL A 86 4.94 -12.46 10.99
CA VAL A 86 5.39 -13.37 9.94
C VAL A 86 5.00 -14.79 10.35
N ALA A 87 4.09 -15.41 9.61
CA ALA A 87 3.64 -16.77 9.83
C ALA A 87 4.40 -17.73 8.92
N GLN A 88 5.04 -18.77 9.48
CA GLN A 88 5.69 -19.82 8.69
C GLN A 88 4.64 -20.63 7.93
N VAL A 89 4.84 -20.85 6.62
CA VAL A 89 3.91 -21.62 5.77
C VAL A 89 4.55 -22.92 5.27
N GLU A 90 5.79 -22.84 4.79
CA GLU A 90 6.64 -23.98 4.42
C GLU A 90 8.00 -23.83 5.10
N ASN A 91 8.99 -24.70 4.85
CA ASN A 91 10.33 -24.53 5.44
C ASN A 91 11.06 -23.29 4.90
N ASP A 92 10.84 -22.93 3.64
CA ASP A 92 11.51 -21.84 2.91
C ASP A 92 10.56 -20.68 2.57
N ILE A 93 9.29 -20.73 3.02
CA ILE A 93 8.28 -19.69 2.74
C ILE A 93 7.52 -19.30 4.01
N ALA A 94 7.34 -17.99 4.19
CA ALA A 94 6.47 -17.41 5.20
C ALA A 94 5.51 -16.37 4.62
N ALA A 95 4.44 -16.07 5.35
CA ALA A 95 3.45 -15.04 5.05
C ALA A 95 3.63 -13.85 5.98
N LEU A 96 3.74 -12.63 5.44
CA LEU A 96 3.63 -11.41 6.25
C LEU A 96 2.15 -11.03 6.39
N GLU A 97 1.59 -11.22 7.59
CA GLU A 97 0.16 -11.03 7.86
C GLU A 97 -0.15 -9.57 8.21
N LEU A 98 -0.64 -8.82 7.23
CA LEU A 98 -0.92 -7.39 7.38
C LEU A 98 -2.39 -7.09 7.73
N PHE A 99 -3.13 -8.08 8.22
CA PHE A 99 -4.58 -8.00 8.45
C PHE A 99 -4.97 -8.02 9.93
N HIS A 100 -4.05 -7.72 10.84
CA HIS A 100 -4.31 -7.64 12.28
C HIS A 100 -4.86 -6.27 12.73
N GLY A 101 -5.02 -5.34 11.79
CA GLY A 101 -5.64 -4.04 12.03
C GLY A 101 -7.16 -4.09 12.13
N PRO A 102 -7.80 -2.96 12.51
CA PRO A 102 -9.23 -2.89 12.78
C PRO A 102 -10.13 -3.21 11.58
N THR A 103 -9.59 -3.14 10.35
CA THR A 103 -10.36 -3.42 9.13
C THR A 103 -9.87 -4.65 8.38
N LEU A 104 -9.00 -5.44 9.03
CA LEU A 104 -8.51 -6.72 8.56
C LEU A 104 -7.79 -6.62 7.20
N ALA A 105 -7.07 -5.51 6.96
CA ALA A 105 -6.29 -5.32 5.74
C ALA A 105 -5.11 -4.37 5.97
N PHE A 106 -4.05 -4.53 5.18
CA PHE A 106 -2.80 -3.75 5.30
C PHE A 106 -2.99 -2.23 5.15
N LYS A 107 -4.11 -1.81 4.57
CA LYS A 107 -4.46 -0.41 4.36
C LYS A 107 -4.65 0.32 5.69
N ASP A 108 -4.88 -0.41 6.79
CA ASP A 108 -4.95 0.13 8.14
C ASP A 108 -3.69 0.89 8.55
N PHE A 109 -2.49 0.37 8.26
CA PHE A 109 -1.22 1.04 8.58
C PHE A 109 -1.18 2.44 7.96
N GLY A 110 -1.33 2.51 6.64
CA GLY A 110 -1.28 3.78 5.92
C GLY A 110 -2.41 4.73 6.30
N ALA A 111 -3.66 4.25 6.36
CA ALA A 111 -4.82 5.11 6.59
C ALA A 111 -4.78 5.73 8.00
N ARG A 112 -4.45 4.93 9.01
CA ARG A 112 -4.36 5.40 10.40
C ARG A 112 -3.18 6.34 10.61
N PHE A 113 -2.02 6.04 10.01
CA PHE A 113 -0.89 6.96 10.06
C PHE A 113 -1.21 8.28 9.36
N MET A 114 -1.86 8.23 8.20
CA MET A 114 -2.32 9.45 7.50
C MET A 114 -3.27 10.26 8.38
N ALA A 115 -4.24 9.64 9.06
CA ALA A 115 -5.14 10.35 9.95
C ALA A 115 -4.40 11.06 11.10
N GLN A 116 -3.43 10.38 11.71
CA GLN A 116 -2.58 10.95 12.76
C GLN A 116 -1.74 12.14 12.24
N MET A 117 -1.15 12.02 11.05
CA MET A 117 -0.37 13.09 10.45
C MET A 117 -1.24 14.26 9.99
N LEU A 118 -2.41 13.99 9.41
CA LEU A 118 -3.33 15.03 8.98
C LEU A 118 -3.82 15.84 10.18
N ALA A 119 -4.19 15.19 11.29
CA ALA A 119 -4.57 15.87 12.51
C ALA A 119 -3.42 16.75 13.07
N GLU A 120 -2.18 16.27 12.99
CA GLU A 120 -0.99 17.05 13.37
C GLU A 120 -0.79 18.29 12.49
N VAL A 121 -0.87 18.15 11.17
CA VAL A 121 -0.53 19.26 10.26
C VAL A 121 -1.69 20.20 9.98
N ALA A 122 -2.94 19.71 9.97
CA ALA A 122 -4.13 20.50 9.66
C ALA A 122 -4.78 21.12 10.91
N GLY A 123 -4.51 20.58 12.11
CA GLY A 123 -5.18 21.01 13.33
C GLY A 123 -6.69 20.87 13.21
N ASP A 124 -7.42 21.93 13.56
CA ASP A 124 -8.89 21.98 13.53
C ASP A 124 -9.50 22.42 12.19
N GLN A 125 -8.68 22.62 11.14
CA GLN A 125 -9.18 23.04 9.83
C GLN A 125 -10.10 21.97 9.22
N PRO A 126 -11.28 22.33 8.66
CA PRO A 126 -12.13 21.38 7.98
C PRO A 126 -11.44 20.70 6.81
N VAL A 127 -11.59 19.39 6.66
CA VAL A 127 -11.06 18.62 5.53
C VAL A 127 -12.12 17.66 5.01
N THR A 128 -12.28 17.60 3.69
CA THR A 128 -13.10 16.57 3.03
C THR A 128 -12.20 15.52 2.38
N ILE A 129 -12.20 14.31 2.93
CA ILE A 129 -11.49 13.16 2.37
C ILE A 129 -12.37 12.48 1.32
N LEU A 130 -12.00 12.61 0.04
CA LEU A 130 -12.63 11.92 -1.07
C LEU A 130 -11.75 10.75 -1.55
N THR A 131 -12.30 9.54 -1.46
CA THR A 131 -11.54 8.29 -1.68
C THR A 131 -12.31 7.34 -2.58
N ALA A 132 -11.65 6.78 -3.60
CA ALA A 132 -12.19 5.67 -4.38
C ALA A 132 -11.68 4.34 -3.80
N THR A 133 -12.54 3.32 -3.78
CA THR A 133 -12.16 2.00 -3.29
C THR A 133 -12.70 0.84 -4.12
N SER A 134 -11.89 -0.21 -4.21
CA SER A 134 -12.27 -1.55 -4.67
C SER A 134 -12.61 -2.50 -3.50
N GLY A 135 -12.76 -2.01 -2.27
CA GLY A 135 -13.09 -2.79 -1.08
C GLY A 135 -12.40 -2.26 0.18
N ASP A 136 -11.19 -2.73 0.47
CA ASP A 136 -10.55 -2.48 1.77
C ASP A 136 -10.15 -1.02 2.02
N THR A 137 -9.82 -0.25 0.97
CA THR A 137 -9.38 1.15 1.16
C THR A 137 -10.49 1.96 1.81
N GLY A 138 -11.74 1.73 1.41
CA GLY A 138 -12.90 2.38 2.00
C GLY A 138 -13.00 2.10 3.48
N ALA A 139 -12.86 0.83 3.89
CA ALA A 139 -12.87 0.46 5.29
C ALA A 139 -11.76 1.11 6.10
N ALA A 140 -10.49 0.96 5.67
CA ALA A 140 -9.36 1.52 6.40
C ALA A 140 -9.47 3.05 6.55
N VAL A 141 -9.87 3.76 5.50
CA VAL A 141 -10.07 5.21 5.53
C VAL A 141 -11.27 5.58 6.40
N ALA A 142 -12.40 4.90 6.24
CA ALA A 142 -13.59 5.20 7.03
C ALA A 142 -13.31 5.07 8.53
N HIS A 143 -12.69 3.96 8.96
CA HIS A 143 -12.36 3.74 10.36
C HIS A 143 -11.25 4.66 10.87
N ALA A 144 -10.24 4.97 10.06
CA ALA A 144 -9.14 5.85 10.47
C ALA A 144 -9.60 7.30 10.74
N PHE A 145 -10.60 7.78 10.00
CA PHE A 145 -11.12 9.16 10.11
C PHE A 145 -12.48 9.23 10.81
N TYR A 146 -13.04 8.12 11.28
CA TYR A 146 -14.33 8.09 11.96
C TYR A 146 -14.30 8.92 13.24
N GLY A 147 -15.31 9.77 13.43
CA GLY A 147 -15.48 10.58 14.64
C GLY A 147 -14.55 11.80 14.75
N LEU A 148 -13.66 12.04 13.78
CA LEU A 148 -12.85 13.26 13.75
C LEU A 148 -13.73 14.48 13.38
N LYS A 149 -13.85 15.42 14.31
CA LYS A 149 -14.84 16.52 14.26
C LYS A 149 -14.71 17.43 13.04
N ASN A 150 -13.49 17.66 12.57
CA ASN A 150 -13.18 18.52 11.42
C ASN A 150 -13.01 17.73 10.11
N VAL A 151 -13.30 16.42 10.09
CA VAL A 151 -13.12 15.60 8.90
C VAL A 151 -14.45 15.04 8.42
N ARG A 152 -14.74 15.27 7.15
CA ARG A 152 -15.80 14.58 6.42
C ARG A 152 -15.17 13.56 5.48
N VAL A 153 -15.71 12.35 5.41
CA VAL A 153 -15.22 11.32 4.50
C VAL A 153 -16.30 10.98 3.47
N VAL A 154 -15.94 10.95 2.20
CA VAL A 154 -16.78 10.51 1.09
C VAL A 154 -16.06 9.38 0.35
N ILE A 155 -16.67 8.19 0.32
CA ILE A 155 -16.09 6.99 -0.28
C ILE A 155 -16.91 6.59 -1.49
N LEU A 156 -16.28 6.58 -2.66
CA LEU A 156 -16.85 6.09 -3.91
C LEU A 156 -16.43 4.63 -4.11
N TYR A 157 -17.38 3.75 -4.38
CA TYR A 157 -17.10 2.33 -4.66
C TYR A 157 -18.01 1.79 -5.77
N PRO A 158 -17.53 0.82 -6.57
CA PRO A 158 -18.33 0.24 -7.64
C PRO A 158 -19.43 -0.66 -7.07
N ARG A 159 -20.69 -0.33 -7.40
CA ARG A 159 -21.88 -1.04 -6.91
C ARG A 159 -21.84 -2.51 -7.31
N GLY A 160 -21.93 -3.41 -6.33
CA GLY A 160 -21.97 -4.85 -6.55
C GLY A 160 -20.66 -5.47 -7.04
N LYS A 161 -19.52 -4.77 -6.89
CA LYS A 161 -18.19 -5.25 -7.31
C LYS A 161 -17.20 -5.40 -6.14
N ILE A 162 -17.70 -5.30 -4.91
CA ILE A 162 -16.94 -5.55 -3.67
C ILE A 162 -17.66 -6.61 -2.84
N SER A 163 -16.95 -7.31 -1.95
CA SER A 163 -17.59 -8.36 -1.15
C SER A 163 -18.65 -7.77 -0.20
N PRO A 164 -19.73 -8.51 0.11
CA PRO A 164 -20.76 -8.01 1.04
C PRO A 164 -20.19 -7.62 2.41
N LEU A 165 -19.18 -8.36 2.90
CA LEU A 165 -18.53 -8.05 4.17
C LEU A 165 -17.64 -6.79 4.08
N GLN A 166 -16.95 -6.59 2.96
CA GLN A 166 -16.23 -5.34 2.70
C GLN A 166 -17.20 -4.15 2.70
N GLU A 167 -18.31 -4.24 1.97
CA GLU A 167 -19.32 -3.18 1.91
C GLU A 167 -19.86 -2.85 3.31
N LYS A 168 -20.27 -3.86 4.08
CA LYS A 168 -20.79 -3.67 5.44
C LYS A 168 -19.80 -3.01 6.38
N LEU A 169 -18.50 -3.30 6.24
CA LEU A 169 -17.45 -2.80 7.12
C LEU A 169 -17.30 -1.26 7.11
N PHE A 170 -17.73 -0.58 6.04
CA PHE A 170 -17.61 0.88 5.92
C PHE A 170 -18.89 1.62 5.51
N CYS A 171 -19.86 0.96 4.88
CA CYS A 171 -21.14 1.56 4.49
C CYS A 171 -22.20 1.59 5.61
N THR A 172 -21.87 1.08 6.80
CA THR A 172 -22.81 1.01 7.94
C THR A 172 -22.41 1.87 9.14
N LEU A 173 -21.36 2.69 9.00
CA LEU A 173 -20.83 3.51 10.09
C LEU A 173 -21.68 4.76 10.38
N GLY A 174 -22.11 5.46 9.32
CA GLY A 174 -22.81 6.76 9.46
C GLY A 174 -21.91 7.86 10.05
N GLY A 175 -22.53 8.86 10.70
CA GLY A 175 -21.80 9.98 11.29
C GLY A 175 -21.10 10.85 10.23
N ASN A 176 -19.79 11.02 10.35
CA ASN A 176 -18.98 11.80 9.40
C ASN A 176 -18.57 11.01 8.14
N ILE A 177 -19.02 9.76 8.00
CA ILE A 177 -18.71 8.88 6.87
C ILE A 177 -19.90 8.84 5.92
N HIS A 178 -19.64 9.17 4.65
CA HIS A 178 -20.59 9.04 3.56
C HIS A 178 -20.06 8.07 2.51
N THR A 179 -20.91 7.16 2.07
CA THR A 179 -20.56 6.15 1.07
C THR A 179 -21.48 6.26 -0.13
N VAL A 180 -20.91 6.20 -1.33
CA VAL A 180 -21.63 6.35 -2.61
C VAL A 180 -21.33 5.14 -3.49
N ALA A 181 -22.37 4.36 -3.79
CA ALA A 181 -22.30 3.25 -4.72
C ALA A 181 -22.40 3.80 -6.16
N ILE A 182 -21.32 3.68 -6.92
CA ILE A 182 -21.20 4.15 -8.30
C ILE A 182 -21.62 3.02 -9.25
N GLU A 183 -22.44 3.34 -10.25
CA GLU A 183 -22.76 2.43 -11.34
C GLU A 183 -21.60 2.41 -12.36
N GLY A 184 -20.59 1.60 -12.08
CA GLY A 184 -19.37 1.49 -12.87
C GLY A 184 -18.36 0.52 -12.25
N ASP A 185 -17.12 0.54 -12.74
CA ASP A 185 -15.99 -0.19 -12.18
C ASP A 185 -15.14 0.69 -11.25
N PHE A 186 -14.06 0.13 -10.69
CA PHE A 186 -13.14 0.86 -9.82
C PHE A 186 -12.44 2.02 -10.55
N ASP A 187 -12.05 1.82 -11.81
CA ASP A 187 -11.37 2.85 -12.61
C ASP A 187 -12.28 4.07 -12.83
N ALA A 188 -13.59 3.86 -13.02
CA ALA A 188 -14.59 4.93 -13.07
C ALA A 188 -14.71 5.68 -11.74
N CYS A 189 -14.76 4.98 -10.60
CA CYS A 189 -14.71 5.61 -9.28
C CYS A 189 -13.45 6.47 -9.11
N GLN A 190 -12.30 5.95 -9.52
CA GLN A 190 -11.03 6.67 -9.43
C GLN A 190 -10.97 7.88 -10.36
N ALA A 191 -11.55 7.78 -11.56
CA ALA A 191 -11.66 8.89 -12.50
C ALA A 191 -12.51 10.04 -11.93
N LEU A 192 -13.63 9.73 -11.26
CA LEU A 192 -14.46 10.74 -10.58
C LEU A 192 -13.70 11.46 -9.46
N VAL A 193 -12.94 10.72 -8.64
CA VAL A 193 -12.09 11.32 -7.61
C VAL A 193 -11.08 12.26 -8.26
N LYS A 194 -10.35 11.79 -9.28
CA LYS A 194 -9.36 12.60 -10.01
C LYS A 194 -9.97 13.86 -10.64
N GLN A 195 -11.14 13.75 -11.26
CA GLN A 195 -11.88 14.87 -11.84
C GLN A 195 -12.24 15.92 -10.77
N ALA A 196 -12.65 15.49 -9.57
CA ALA A 196 -12.90 16.39 -8.45
C ALA A 196 -11.64 17.15 -7.99
N PHE A 197 -10.43 16.61 -8.20
CA PHE A 197 -9.17 17.31 -7.93
C PHE A 197 -8.74 18.28 -9.03
N ASP A 198 -9.33 18.22 -10.22
CA ASP A 198 -9.10 19.21 -11.27
C ASP A 198 -10.07 20.41 -11.15
N ASP A 199 -11.12 20.27 -10.34
CA ASP A 199 -12.07 21.34 -10.01
C ASP A 199 -11.55 22.20 -8.85
N GLU A 200 -10.96 23.36 -9.18
CA GLU A 200 -10.41 24.30 -8.19
C GLU A 200 -11.49 24.87 -7.26
N GLU A 201 -12.71 25.10 -7.76
CA GLU A 201 -13.81 25.63 -6.95
C GLU A 201 -14.22 24.59 -5.89
N LEU A 202 -14.40 23.33 -6.30
CA LEU A 202 -14.72 22.23 -5.41
C LEU A 202 -13.61 21.97 -4.38
N LYS A 203 -12.35 21.99 -4.82
CA LYS A 203 -11.20 21.80 -3.92
C LYS A 203 -11.15 22.85 -2.82
N GLN A 204 -11.32 24.12 -3.19
CA GLN A 204 -11.28 25.23 -2.24
C GLN A 204 -12.51 25.22 -1.31
N ALA A 205 -13.71 24.99 -1.87
CA ALA A 205 -14.95 24.99 -1.10
C ALA A 205 -15.00 23.87 -0.05
N LEU A 206 -14.47 22.69 -0.36
CA LEU A 206 -14.54 21.52 0.52
C LEU A 206 -13.24 21.20 1.26
N SER A 207 -12.16 21.95 1.00
CA SER A 207 -10.81 21.59 1.45
C SER A 207 -10.49 20.13 1.10
N LEU A 208 -10.64 19.81 -0.20
CA LEU A 208 -10.65 18.45 -0.70
C LEU A 208 -9.26 17.80 -0.58
N ASN A 209 -9.22 16.58 -0.08
CA ASN A 209 -8.01 15.77 0.06
C ASN A 209 -8.34 14.29 -0.22
N SER A 210 -7.34 13.49 -0.57
CA SER A 210 -7.51 12.07 -0.90
C SER A 210 -6.71 11.20 0.05
N ALA A 211 -7.33 10.11 0.51
CA ALA A 211 -6.68 9.12 1.38
C ALA A 211 -6.27 7.83 0.64
N ASN A 212 -6.24 7.84 -0.69
CA ASN A 212 -5.65 6.76 -1.51
C ASN A 212 -4.12 6.75 -1.37
N SER A 213 -3.45 5.70 -1.87
CA SER A 213 -1.97 5.58 -1.95
C SER A 213 -1.28 6.72 -2.73
N ILE A 214 -2.07 7.58 -3.36
CA ILE A 214 -1.67 8.85 -3.94
C ILE A 214 -0.98 9.73 -2.88
N ASN A 215 -1.55 9.80 -1.67
CA ASN A 215 -1.01 10.59 -0.57
C ASN A 215 0.33 10.01 -0.09
N ILE A 216 1.34 10.87 0.09
CA ILE A 216 2.68 10.44 0.46
C ILE A 216 2.73 9.73 1.83
N SER A 217 1.88 10.13 2.78
CA SER A 217 1.84 9.51 4.11
C SER A 217 1.43 8.03 4.06
N ARG A 218 0.49 7.68 3.18
CA ARG A 218 0.09 6.28 2.91
C ARG A 218 1.28 5.45 2.45
N LEU A 219 2.05 5.98 1.50
CA LEU A 219 3.21 5.29 0.93
C LEU A 219 4.32 5.09 1.97
N LEU A 220 4.66 6.14 2.74
CA LEU A 220 5.74 6.07 3.73
C LEU A 220 5.43 5.11 4.88
N ALA A 221 4.20 5.12 5.40
CA ALA A 221 3.78 4.20 6.46
C ALA A 221 3.93 2.72 6.07
N GLN A 222 3.72 2.42 4.79
CA GLN A 222 3.81 1.06 4.28
C GLN A 222 5.25 0.53 4.21
N ILE A 223 6.27 1.39 4.25
CA ILE A 223 7.69 0.97 4.30
C ILE A 223 7.96 0.20 5.60
N CYS A 224 7.30 0.60 6.69
CA CYS A 224 7.57 0.13 8.03
C CYS A 224 7.40 -1.40 8.20
N TYR A 225 6.36 -1.98 7.62
CA TYR A 225 6.11 -3.42 7.80
C TYR A 225 7.07 -4.31 7.02
N TYR A 226 7.80 -3.79 6.02
CA TYR A 226 8.89 -4.54 5.38
C TYR A 226 10.06 -4.72 6.34
N PHE A 227 10.41 -3.69 7.11
CA PHE A 227 11.39 -3.80 8.18
C PHE A 227 10.90 -4.72 9.31
N GLU A 228 9.59 -4.69 9.60
CA GLU A 228 8.98 -5.62 10.56
C GLU A 228 9.07 -7.08 10.13
N ALA A 229 8.81 -7.36 8.86
CA ALA A 229 8.98 -8.70 8.32
C ALA A 229 10.43 -9.19 8.51
N VAL A 230 11.41 -8.39 8.08
CA VAL A 230 12.84 -8.76 8.16
C VAL A 230 13.32 -8.93 9.60
N ALA A 231 12.82 -8.12 10.54
CA ALA A 231 13.17 -8.22 11.96
C ALA A 231 12.78 -9.58 12.58
N GLN A 232 11.69 -10.17 12.09
CA GLN A 232 11.19 -11.47 12.56
C GLN A 232 11.90 -12.68 11.91
N LEU A 233 12.71 -12.45 10.86
CA LEU A 233 13.44 -13.52 10.17
C LEU A 233 14.82 -13.76 10.80
N PRO A 234 15.31 -15.02 10.81
CA PRO A 234 16.67 -15.33 11.21
C PRO A 234 17.69 -14.78 10.20
N GLN A 235 18.94 -14.57 10.63
CA GLN A 235 19.96 -13.87 9.82
C GLN A 235 20.26 -14.55 8.48
N ASP A 236 20.25 -15.88 8.43
CA ASP A 236 20.46 -16.67 7.22
C ASP A 236 19.36 -16.40 6.17
N ALA A 237 18.09 -16.34 6.59
CA ALA A 237 16.97 -15.99 5.73
C ALA A 237 17.05 -14.55 5.19
N ARG A 238 17.51 -13.58 6.00
CA ARG A 238 17.57 -12.15 5.60
C ARG A 238 18.42 -11.92 4.35
N ASN A 239 19.55 -12.63 4.21
CA ASN A 239 20.48 -12.41 3.10
C ASN A 239 20.01 -12.97 1.76
N GLN A 240 19.07 -13.92 1.77
CA GLN A 240 18.51 -14.56 0.58
C GLN A 240 17.02 -14.30 0.43
N LEU A 241 16.53 -13.19 1.00
CA LEU A 241 15.12 -12.87 1.08
C LEU A 241 14.54 -12.45 -0.28
N VAL A 242 13.48 -13.15 -0.70
CA VAL A 242 12.64 -12.81 -1.85
C VAL A 242 11.25 -12.44 -1.37
N ILE A 243 10.76 -11.25 -1.73
CA ILE A 243 9.45 -10.77 -1.30
C ILE A 243 8.48 -10.70 -2.47
N SER A 244 7.34 -11.40 -2.38
CA SER A 244 6.27 -11.35 -3.38
C SER A 244 5.09 -10.52 -2.89
N VAL A 245 4.73 -9.51 -3.68
CA VAL A 245 3.71 -8.52 -3.33
C VAL A 245 2.52 -8.64 -4.28
N PRO A 246 1.32 -9.00 -3.80
CA PRO A 246 0.12 -9.01 -4.62
C PRO A 246 -0.27 -7.56 -4.93
N SER A 247 -0.18 -7.19 -6.21
CA SER A 247 -0.12 -5.82 -6.67
C SER A 247 -1.30 -5.47 -7.57
N GLY A 248 -2.16 -4.57 -7.08
CA GLY A 248 -3.18 -3.88 -7.88
C GLY A 248 -2.68 -2.50 -8.31
N ASN A 249 -2.77 -1.52 -7.40
CA ASN A 249 -2.37 -0.12 -7.67
C ASN A 249 -0.86 0.17 -7.42
N PHE A 250 -0.06 -0.87 -7.14
CA PHE A 250 1.41 -0.83 -6.94
C PHE A 250 1.96 0.01 -5.78
N GLY A 251 1.12 0.58 -4.91
CA GLY A 251 1.57 1.35 -3.75
C GLY A 251 2.35 0.52 -2.74
N ASP A 252 1.95 -0.74 -2.54
CA ASP A 252 2.62 -1.67 -1.62
C ASP A 252 4.02 -2.05 -2.10
N LEU A 253 4.15 -2.52 -3.34
CA LEU A 253 5.45 -2.81 -3.94
C LEU A 253 6.37 -1.57 -3.95
N THR A 254 5.83 -0.39 -4.24
CA THR A 254 6.60 0.86 -4.18
C THR A 254 7.19 1.09 -2.77
N ALA A 255 6.42 0.82 -1.71
CA ALA A 255 6.91 0.94 -0.34
C ALA A 255 7.99 -0.09 -0.01
N GLY A 256 7.86 -1.34 -0.49
CA GLY A 256 8.90 -2.36 -0.35
C GLY A 256 10.20 -1.98 -1.05
N LEU A 257 10.11 -1.44 -2.26
CA LEU A 257 11.27 -0.94 -2.98
C LEU A 257 11.90 0.28 -2.27
N LEU A 258 11.10 1.17 -1.68
CA LEU A 258 11.62 2.24 -0.83
C LEU A 258 12.31 1.69 0.42
N ALA A 259 11.82 0.60 1.01
CA ALA A 259 12.48 -0.08 2.12
C ALA A 259 13.86 -0.62 1.71
N LYS A 260 13.96 -1.29 0.55
CA LYS A 260 15.25 -1.69 -0.04
C LYS A 260 16.13 -0.48 -0.34
N SER A 261 15.54 0.63 -0.78
CA SER A 261 16.27 1.86 -1.10
C SER A 261 16.92 2.49 0.15
N LEU A 262 16.34 2.27 1.33
CA LEU A 262 16.88 2.68 2.63
C LEU A 262 18.06 1.81 3.11
N GLY A 263 18.30 0.66 2.47
CA GLY A 263 19.34 -0.31 2.87
C GLY A 263 18.79 -1.64 3.43
N LEU A 264 17.47 -1.85 3.47
CA LEU A 264 16.91 -3.13 3.92
C LEU A 264 17.36 -4.28 3.00
N PRO A 265 17.90 -5.40 3.54
CA PRO A 265 18.42 -6.50 2.73
C PRO A 265 17.28 -7.29 2.11
N VAL A 266 16.95 -6.97 0.85
CA VAL A 266 16.00 -7.73 0.03
C VAL A 266 16.65 -8.08 -1.29
N LYS A 267 16.88 -9.38 -1.52
CA LYS A 267 17.53 -9.88 -2.73
C LYS A 267 16.70 -9.54 -3.96
N ARG A 268 15.42 -9.94 -3.98
CA ARG A 268 14.50 -9.75 -5.11
C ARG A 268 13.09 -9.43 -4.62
N PHE A 269 12.40 -8.56 -5.36
CA PHE A 269 10.96 -8.37 -5.23
C PHE A 269 10.25 -9.04 -6.40
N ILE A 270 9.01 -9.47 -6.17
CA ILE A 270 8.12 -10.04 -7.17
C ILE A 270 6.81 -9.25 -7.21
N ALA A 271 6.43 -8.75 -8.38
CA ALA A 271 5.14 -8.14 -8.66
C ALA A 271 4.13 -9.21 -9.11
N ALA A 272 3.32 -9.70 -8.17
CA ALA A 272 2.30 -10.72 -8.47
C ALA A 272 0.95 -10.04 -8.75
N THR A 273 0.35 -10.29 -9.90
CA THR A 273 -0.93 -9.68 -10.31
C THR A 273 -1.96 -10.75 -10.67
N ASN A 274 -3.23 -10.37 -10.76
CA ASN A 274 -4.27 -11.24 -11.28
C ASN A 274 -4.34 -11.15 -12.83
N ALA A 275 -5.50 -11.40 -13.43
CA ALA A 275 -5.70 -11.24 -14.88
C ALA A 275 -5.47 -9.80 -15.39
N ASN A 276 -5.48 -8.79 -14.52
CA ASN A 276 -5.20 -7.38 -14.82
C ASN A 276 -3.67 -7.15 -14.89
N ASP A 277 -3.07 -7.72 -15.92
CA ASP A 277 -1.64 -8.00 -16.08
C ASP A 277 -0.83 -6.89 -16.79
N THR A 278 -1.21 -5.62 -16.66
CA THR A 278 -0.54 -4.51 -17.38
C THR A 278 0.95 -4.46 -17.09
N VAL A 279 1.33 -4.53 -15.82
CA VAL A 279 2.75 -4.46 -15.41
C VAL A 279 3.53 -5.71 -15.81
N PRO A 280 3.08 -6.96 -15.55
CA PRO A 280 3.79 -8.14 -16.04
C PRO A 280 4.03 -8.11 -17.55
N ARG A 281 3.04 -7.72 -18.37
CA ARG A 281 3.23 -7.61 -19.82
C ARG A 281 4.24 -6.52 -20.19
N PHE A 282 4.15 -5.35 -19.54
CA PHE A 282 5.12 -4.27 -19.71
C PHE A 282 6.56 -4.73 -19.38
N LEU A 283 6.76 -5.47 -18.29
CA LEU A 283 8.08 -5.98 -17.90
C LEU A 283 8.65 -7.01 -18.88
N VAL A 284 7.80 -7.73 -19.61
CA VAL A 284 8.23 -8.68 -20.66
C VAL A 284 8.62 -7.97 -21.96
N ASN A 285 7.80 -7.05 -22.47
CA ASN A 285 7.94 -6.53 -23.83
C ASN A 285 8.24 -5.02 -23.92
N GLY A 286 8.28 -4.31 -22.80
CA GLY A 286 8.53 -2.87 -22.72
C GLY A 286 7.39 -1.97 -23.19
N GLN A 287 6.21 -2.53 -23.53
CA GLN A 287 5.09 -1.78 -24.08
C GLN A 287 3.99 -1.55 -23.04
N TRP A 288 3.72 -0.29 -22.71
CA TRP A 288 2.63 0.08 -21.81
C TRP A 288 1.28 0.05 -22.52
N GLN A 289 0.54 -1.06 -22.37
CA GLN A 289 -0.74 -1.31 -23.04
C GLN A 289 -1.78 -1.85 -22.05
N PRO A 290 -2.43 -0.99 -21.25
CA PRO A 290 -3.48 -1.44 -20.34
C PRO A 290 -4.66 -2.03 -21.11
N LYS A 291 -5.15 -3.20 -20.67
CA LYS A 291 -6.39 -3.82 -21.16
C LYS A 291 -7.59 -3.30 -20.34
N PRO A 292 -8.84 -3.41 -20.83
CA PRO A 292 -10.02 -3.19 -19.98
C PRO A 292 -9.96 -4.05 -18.72
N THR A 293 -10.42 -3.51 -17.60
CA THR A 293 -10.40 -4.21 -16.31
C THR A 293 -11.32 -5.42 -16.32
N VAL A 294 -10.81 -6.54 -15.82
CA VAL A 294 -11.55 -7.80 -15.65
C VAL A 294 -11.78 -8.01 -14.16
N ALA A 295 -13.02 -8.32 -13.80
CA ALA A 295 -13.37 -8.68 -12.43
C ALA A 295 -12.82 -10.08 -12.11
N THR A 296 -12.16 -10.23 -10.97
CA THR A 296 -11.55 -11.50 -10.51
C THR A 296 -11.93 -11.83 -9.07
N LEU A 297 -11.45 -12.96 -8.55
CA LEU A 297 -11.57 -13.30 -7.12
C LEU A 297 -10.80 -12.35 -6.21
N SER A 298 -9.78 -11.69 -6.76
CA SER A 298 -8.91 -10.75 -6.04
C SER A 298 -9.30 -9.30 -6.37
N ASN A 299 -10.56 -8.94 -6.09
CA ASN A 299 -11.17 -7.69 -6.53
C ASN A 299 -10.41 -6.42 -6.13
N ALA A 300 -9.63 -6.43 -5.04
CA ALA A 300 -8.83 -5.28 -4.66
C ALA A 300 -7.62 -5.05 -5.59
N MET A 301 -7.27 -6.04 -6.40
CA MET A 301 -6.20 -6.02 -7.41
C MET A 301 -6.70 -5.80 -8.84
N ASP A 302 -8.02 -5.69 -9.06
CA ASP A 302 -8.61 -5.42 -10.37
C ASP A 302 -8.33 -3.98 -10.83
N VAL A 303 -7.09 -3.74 -11.25
CA VAL A 303 -6.55 -2.43 -11.62
C VAL A 303 -5.74 -2.57 -12.91
N SER A 304 -6.24 -1.99 -13.99
CA SER A 304 -5.53 -2.04 -15.27
C SER A 304 -4.50 -0.91 -15.43
N GLN A 305 -4.66 0.19 -14.70
CA GLN A 305 -3.81 1.39 -14.79
C GLN A 305 -3.25 1.73 -13.42
N PRO A 306 -2.17 1.06 -12.97
CA PRO A 306 -1.67 1.23 -11.62
C PRO A 306 -1.02 2.59 -11.42
N ASN A 307 -1.65 3.41 -10.60
CA ASN A 307 -1.33 4.82 -10.41
C ASN A 307 0.07 5.04 -9.82
N ASN A 308 0.61 4.09 -9.03
CA ASN A 308 1.95 4.22 -8.44
C ASN A 308 3.08 3.69 -9.35
N TRP A 309 2.80 3.11 -10.52
CA TRP A 309 3.85 2.62 -11.40
C TRP A 309 4.92 3.69 -11.75
N PRO A 310 4.56 4.96 -12.02
CA PRO A 310 5.54 6.01 -12.23
C PRO A 310 6.50 6.23 -11.04
N ARG A 311 6.08 5.96 -9.79
CA ARG A 311 6.96 6.03 -8.62
C ARG A 311 7.96 4.86 -8.60
N VAL A 312 7.56 3.68 -9.07
CA VAL A 312 8.46 2.53 -9.23
C VAL A 312 9.52 2.86 -10.28
N GLU A 313 9.11 3.34 -11.45
CA GLU A 313 10.03 3.72 -12.53
C GLU A 313 11.01 4.81 -12.09
N GLU A 314 10.52 5.84 -11.39
CA GLU A 314 11.37 6.90 -10.87
C GLU A 314 12.39 6.39 -9.85
N LEU A 315 11.97 5.51 -8.93
CA LEU A 315 12.87 4.92 -7.95
C LEU A 315 13.95 4.06 -8.62
N TYR A 316 13.58 3.19 -9.56
CA TYR A 316 14.53 2.39 -10.34
C TYR A 316 15.52 3.28 -11.11
N ARG A 317 15.02 4.34 -11.77
CA ARG A 317 15.85 5.29 -12.49
C ARG A 317 16.86 5.98 -11.57
N ARG A 318 16.42 6.44 -10.40
CA ARG A 318 17.27 7.19 -9.45
C ARG A 318 18.25 6.32 -8.68
N LYS A 319 17.87 5.08 -8.36
CA LYS A 319 18.77 4.09 -7.74
C LYS A 319 19.62 3.32 -8.75
N ILE A 320 19.46 3.60 -10.05
CA ILE A 320 20.20 2.95 -11.14
C ILE A 320 19.99 1.42 -11.11
N TRP A 321 18.78 1.01 -10.77
CA TRP A 321 18.37 -0.40 -10.80
C TRP A 321 17.80 -0.77 -12.16
N GLN A 322 17.87 -2.06 -12.52
CA GLN A 322 17.33 -2.54 -13.79
C GLN A 322 15.97 -3.18 -13.57
N LEU A 323 14.93 -2.68 -14.26
CA LEU A 323 13.56 -3.22 -14.13
C LEU A 323 13.48 -4.74 -14.39
N LYS A 324 14.39 -5.29 -15.21
CA LYS A 324 14.50 -6.74 -15.48
C LYS A 324 14.81 -7.59 -14.23
N GLU A 325 15.28 -6.97 -13.14
CA GLU A 325 15.55 -7.64 -11.87
C GLU A 325 14.28 -7.79 -11.01
N LEU A 326 13.21 -7.07 -11.35
CA LEU A 326 11.91 -7.22 -10.71
C LEU A 326 11.25 -8.49 -11.24
N GLY A 327 11.10 -9.50 -10.36
CA GLY A 327 10.29 -10.66 -10.69
C GLY A 327 8.83 -10.25 -10.91
N HIS A 328 8.09 -10.98 -11.73
CA HIS A 328 6.70 -10.65 -12.00
C HIS A 328 5.91 -11.88 -12.44
N GLY A 329 4.59 -11.84 -12.25
CA GLY A 329 3.69 -12.88 -12.69
C GLY A 329 2.23 -12.42 -12.70
N ALA A 330 1.43 -13.11 -13.50
CA ALA A 330 -0.03 -12.96 -13.55
C ALA A 330 -0.66 -14.32 -13.30
N VAL A 331 -1.66 -14.35 -12.41
CA VAL A 331 -2.33 -15.59 -11.98
C VAL A 331 -3.82 -15.49 -12.30
N SER A 332 -4.38 -16.59 -12.82
CA SER A 332 -5.82 -16.69 -13.13
C SER A 332 -6.61 -17.15 -11.92
N ASP A 333 -7.92 -16.88 -11.89
CA ASP A 333 -8.80 -17.28 -10.78
C ASP A 333 -8.81 -18.79 -10.52
N ASP A 334 -8.67 -19.63 -11.56
CA ASP A 334 -8.63 -21.07 -11.38
C ASP A 334 -7.35 -21.51 -10.66
N ILE A 335 -6.20 -20.95 -11.06
CA ILE A 335 -4.94 -21.16 -10.35
C ILE A 335 -5.01 -20.59 -8.93
N THR A 336 -5.65 -19.44 -8.73
CA THR A 336 -5.84 -18.84 -7.40
C THR A 336 -6.63 -19.77 -6.48
N LYS A 337 -7.73 -20.38 -6.96
CA LYS A 337 -8.51 -21.36 -6.16
C LYS A 337 -7.69 -22.59 -5.80
N ASP A 338 -6.96 -23.14 -6.78
CA ASP A 338 -6.12 -24.32 -6.55
C ASP A 338 -5.00 -24.00 -5.55
N THR A 339 -4.42 -22.81 -5.65
CA THR A 339 -3.41 -22.32 -4.72
C THR A 339 -3.95 -22.14 -3.31
N MET A 340 -5.19 -21.64 -3.15
CA MET A 340 -5.82 -21.53 -1.83
C MET A 340 -6.04 -22.92 -1.20
N ARG A 341 -6.35 -23.95 -2.00
CA ARG A 341 -6.45 -25.33 -1.52
C ARG A 341 -5.09 -25.88 -1.11
N GLU A 342 -4.05 -25.65 -1.92
CA GLU A 342 -2.66 -26.02 -1.61
C GLU A 342 -2.20 -25.41 -0.28
N LEU A 343 -2.42 -24.11 -0.07
CA LEU A 343 -2.10 -23.44 1.18
C LEU A 343 -2.87 -24.02 2.38
N ALA A 344 -4.16 -24.34 2.19
CA ALA A 344 -4.96 -24.97 3.24
C ALA A 344 -4.46 -26.38 3.59
N GLU A 345 -4.00 -27.16 2.61
CA GLU A 345 -3.37 -28.48 2.82
C GLU A 345 -2.03 -28.36 3.58
N LEU A 346 -1.29 -27.26 3.38
CA LEU A 346 -0.12 -26.89 4.17
C LEU A 346 -0.47 -26.38 5.59
N GLY A 347 -1.76 -26.25 5.92
CA GLY A 347 -2.23 -25.77 7.21
C GLY A 347 -2.35 -24.25 7.34
N TYR A 348 -2.22 -23.51 6.23
CA TYR A 348 -2.33 -22.06 6.18
C TYR A 348 -3.59 -21.60 5.43
N ILE A 349 -4.58 -21.06 6.15
CA ILE A 349 -5.80 -20.55 5.52
C ILE A 349 -5.51 -19.18 4.90
N SER A 350 -5.49 -19.14 3.57
CA SER A 350 -5.22 -17.95 2.78
C SER A 350 -6.48 -17.42 2.09
N GLU A 351 -6.29 -16.40 1.26
CA GLU A 351 -7.34 -15.73 0.48
C GLU A 351 -6.82 -15.34 -0.92
N PRO A 352 -7.69 -14.94 -1.85
CA PRO A 352 -7.32 -14.79 -3.26
C PRO A 352 -6.10 -13.90 -3.52
N HIS A 353 -5.94 -12.79 -2.78
CA HIS A 353 -4.86 -11.83 -3.02
C HIS A 353 -3.51 -12.43 -2.59
N ALA A 354 -3.42 -12.94 -1.37
CA ALA A 354 -2.23 -13.59 -0.83
C ALA A 354 -1.86 -14.88 -1.60
N ALA A 355 -2.85 -15.65 -2.04
CA ALA A 355 -2.63 -16.84 -2.85
C ALA A 355 -1.94 -16.52 -4.18
N ILE A 356 -2.29 -15.39 -4.83
CA ILE A 356 -1.59 -14.93 -6.04
C ILE A 356 -0.11 -14.64 -5.74
N ALA A 357 0.18 -13.95 -4.64
CA ALA A 357 1.56 -13.65 -4.25
C ALA A 357 2.35 -14.93 -3.94
N TYR A 358 1.75 -15.86 -3.20
CA TYR A 358 2.35 -17.16 -2.92
C TYR A 358 2.63 -17.96 -4.19
N ARG A 359 1.66 -18.07 -5.12
CA ARG A 359 1.85 -18.84 -6.36
C ARG A 359 3.07 -18.36 -7.14
N VAL A 360 3.14 -17.05 -7.42
CA VAL A 360 4.26 -16.47 -8.18
C VAL A 360 5.57 -16.57 -7.40
N LEU A 361 5.53 -16.45 -6.06
CA LEU A 361 6.70 -16.66 -5.22
C LEU A 361 7.22 -18.09 -5.34
N ARG A 362 6.35 -19.09 -5.11
CA ARG A 362 6.72 -20.51 -5.11
C ARG A 362 7.26 -20.96 -6.47
N ASP A 363 6.70 -20.43 -7.57
CA ASP A 363 7.16 -20.70 -8.95
C ASP A 363 8.54 -20.10 -9.27
N GLN A 364 8.96 -19.06 -8.55
CA GLN A 364 10.18 -18.30 -8.83
C GLN A 364 11.23 -18.38 -7.73
N LEU A 365 10.94 -19.01 -6.60
CA LEU A 365 11.87 -19.15 -5.49
C LEU A 365 12.95 -20.18 -5.84
N GLN A 366 14.20 -19.76 -5.76
CA GLN A 366 15.35 -20.60 -6.09
C GLN A 366 15.89 -21.33 -4.85
N ASP A 367 16.61 -22.43 -5.06
CA ASP A 367 17.26 -23.16 -3.97
C ASP A 367 18.17 -22.24 -3.13
N GLY A 368 17.98 -22.30 -1.80
CA GLY A 368 18.70 -21.47 -0.84
C GLY A 368 18.14 -20.06 -0.65
N GLU A 369 17.08 -19.68 -1.37
CA GLU A 369 16.30 -18.47 -1.09
C GLU A 369 15.26 -18.70 0.01
N PHE A 370 14.91 -17.63 0.73
CA PHE A 370 13.78 -17.63 1.66
C PHE A 370 12.71 -16.67 1.14
N GLY A 371 11.49 -17.16 0.98
CA GLY A 371 10.37 -16.44 0.43
C GLY A 371 9.48 -15.81 1.49
N VAL A 372 9.07 -14.57 1.30
CA VAL A 372 7.97 -13.95 2.04
C VAL A 372 6.92 -13.45 1.05
N PHE A 373 5.68 -13.94 1.15
CA PHE A 373 4.56 -13.33 0.43
C PHE A 373 3.73 -12.44 1.36
N ILE A 374 3.21 -11.33 0.82
CA ILE A 374 2.41 -10.40 1.62
C ILE A 374 0.96 -10.89 1.68
N ALA A 375 0.46 -11.20 2.88
CA ALA A 375 -0.93 -11.53 3.12
C ALA A 375 -1.72 -10.25 3.46
N THR A 376 -2.34 -9.67 2.42
CA THR A 376 -2.83 -8.29 2.45
C THR A 376 -4.17 -8.09 3.17
N ALA A 377 -4.97 -9.14 3.32
CA ALA A 377 -6.29 -9.10 3.91
C ALA A 377 -6.62 -10.41 4.60
N HIS A 378 -7.49 -10.37 5.61
CA HIS A 378 -7.90 -11.57 6.33
C HIS A 378 -8.88 -12.41 5.47
N PRO A 379 -8.77 -13.76 5.43
CA PRO A 379 -9.64 -14.60 4.62
C PRO A 379 -11.14 -14.44 4.86
N ALA A 380 -11.54 -14.17 6.11
CA ALA A 380 -12.93 -13.90 6.46
C ALA A 380 -13.59 -12.76 5.66
N LYS A 381 -12.82 -11.83 5.07
CA LYS A 381 -13.37 -10.76 4.21
C LYS A 381 -13.91 -11.29 2.88
N PHE A 382 -13.52 -12.50 2.49
CA PHE A 382 -13.85 -13.17 1.24
C PHE A 382 -14.55 -14.50 1.49
N LYS A 383 -15.34 -14.62 2.56
CA LYS A 383 -16.01 -15.85 3.00
C LYS A 383 -16.73 -16.66 1.91
N GLU A 384 -17.18 -16.01 0.84
CA GLU A 384 -17.91 -16.65 -0.27
C GLU A 384 -17.00 -17.34 -1.30
N VAL A 385 -15.71 -17.02 -1.29
CA VAL A 385 -14.64 -17.57 -2.13
C VAL A 385 -13.90 -18.65 -1.37
#